data_AF-A0A7S0NPY1-F1
#
_entry.id   AF-A0A7S0NPY1-F1
#
_cell.length_a   1.000
_cell.length_b   1.000
_cell.length_c   1.000
_cell.angle_alpha   90.00
_cell.angle_beta   90.00
_cell.angle_gamma   90.00
#
_symmetry.space_group_name_H-M   'P 1'
#
loop_
_entity.id
_entity.type
_entity.pdbx_description
1 polymer ?
#
loop_
_entity_poly.entity_id
_entity_poly.type
_entity_poly.pdbx_seq_one_letter_code
_entity_poly.pdbx_strand_id
1 'polypeptide(L)'
;MVAASTALCLAVRLAVLVCTRALVVPSAAAPSAAFIAAQRQTRGDAPSCAAAPNLRGRKPVQMAISPVDSAPLLVAAVVPNALPSAIAAYGHYLALLLTGACLTAERLTIKPAMSMAEEKTMAIADSVYGLAGLLVVVTGYYRVTEYGKGWEFYAHEPIFWVKLLFVAVAGASSFFPTIKIIQRAVAQRNAGDVPIAPMSEKLAARMTSII
;
A
#
# COMPACT_ATOMS: atom_id res chain seq x y z
N MET A 1 -14.10 21.40 9.28
CA MET A 1 -13.37 20.15 9.62
C MET A 1 -14.30 18.92 9.64
N VAL A 2 -15.49 18.96 10.23
CA VAL A 2 -16.42 17.80 10.29
C VAL A 2 -16.97 17.39 8.90
N ALA A 3 -17.24 18.34 8.00
CA ALA A 3 -17.80 18.07 6.67
C ALA A 3 -16.85 17.33 5.72
N ALA A 4 -15.54 17.54 5.85
CA ALA A 4 -14.53 16.82 5.07
C ALA A 4 -14.41 15.36 5.52
N SER A 5 -14.51 15.11 6.84
CA SER A 5 -14.50 13.76 7.41
C SER A 5 -15.75 12.95 7.04
N THR A 6 -16.93 13.55 6.96
CA THR A 6 -18.16 12.85 6.56
C THR A 6 -18.20 12.53 5.07
N ALA A 7 -17.74 13.44 4.20
CA ALA A 7 -17.63 13.18 2.76
C ALA A 7 -16.62 12.07 2.46
N LEU A 8 -15.48 12.06 3.16
CA LEU A 8 -14.47 11.01 3.06
C LEU A 8 -14.99 9.66 3.57
N CYS A 9 -15.70 9.64 4.71
CA CYS A 9 -16.36 8.45 5.24
C CYS A 9 -17.42 7.89 4.28
N LEU A 10 -18.19 8.75 3.59
CA LEU A 10 -19.20 8.31 2.64
C LEU A 10 -18.57 7.75 1.36
N ALA A 11 -17.49 8.36 0.86
CA ALA A 11 -16.75 7.88 -0.30
C ALA A 11 -16.08 6.52 -0.02
N VAL A 12 -15.46 6.36 1.16
CA VAL A 12 -14.89 5.08 1.61
C VAL A 12 -16.00 4.04 1.79
N ARG A 13 -17.15 4.40 2.38
CA ARG A 13 -18.29 3.49 2.52
C ARG A 13 -18.88 3.09 1.17
N LEU A 14 -19.01 3.98 0.19
CA LEU A 14 -19.49 3.62 -1.16
C LEU A 14 -18.49 2.72 -1.88
N ALA A 15 -17.20 3.05 -1.85
CA ALA A 15 -16.15 2.25 -2.49
C ALA A 15 -16.05 0.84 -1.87
N VAL A 16 -16.13 0.76 -0.53
CA VAL A 16 -16.18 -0.52 0.20
C VAL A 16 -17.48 -1.26 -0.12
N LEU A 17 -18.65 -0.62 -0.14
CA LEU A 17 -19.94 -1.29 -0.44
C LEU A 17 -19.99 -1.85 -1.88
N VAL A 18 -19.38 -1.16 -2.85
CA VAL A 18 -19.22 -1.62 -4.23
C VAL A 18 -18.25 -2.81 -4.29
N CYS A 19 -17.14 -2.77 -3.56
CA CYS A 19 -16.17 -3.87 -3.45
C CYS A 19 -16.71 -5.11 -2.72
N THR A 20 -17.43 -4.95 -1.60
CA THR A 20 -17.93 -6.07 -0.79
C THR A 20 -19.00 -6.89 -1.53
N ARG A 21 -19.73 -6.28 -2.48
CA ARG A 21 -20.64 -7.01 -3.38
C ARG A 21 -19.90 -7.83 -4.45
N ALA A 22 -18.62 -7.58 -4.71
CA ALA A 22 -17.81 -8.25 -5.72
C ALA A 22 -16.85 -9.32 -5.15
N LEU A 23 -16.61 -9.33 -3.84
CA LEU A 23 -15.51 -10.07 -3.19
C LEU A 23 -15.97 -11.23 -2.27
N VAL A 24 -17.01 -11.99 -2.65
CA VAL A 24 -17.26 -13.27 -1.96
C VAL A 24 -16.31 -14.32 -2.54
N VAL A 25 -15.15 -14.50 -1.89
CA VAL A 25 -14.25 -15.66 -2.06
C VAL A 25 -13.84 -16.18 -0.67
N PRO A 26 -13.94 -17.50 -0.40
CA PRO A 26 -13.52 -18.10 0.86
C PRO A 26 -11.99 -18.25 0.92
N SER A 27 -11.38 -17.73 1.99
CA SER A 27 -9.94 -17.81 2.27
C SER A 27 -9.61 -19.09 3.05
N ALA A 28 -8.78 -19.96 2.47
CA ALA A 28 -8.18 -21.12 3.13
C ALA A 28 -6.65 -21.05 3.08
N ALA A 29 -6.02 -21.74 4.05
CA ALA A 29 -4.60 -22.02 4.24
C ALA A 29 -3.79 -21.05 5.14
N ALA A 30 -3.55 -21.52 6.36
CA ALA A 30 -2.59 -21.02 7.33
C ALA A 30 -1.14 -21.45 6.99
N PRO A 31 -0.11 -20.67 7.36
CA PRO A 31 1.28 -21.10 7.19
C PRO A 31 1.74 -22.06 8.31
N SER A 32 2.54 -23.05 7.92
CA SER A 32 3.01 -24.18 8.73
C SER A 32 4.21 -23.84 9.63
N ALA A 33 4.38 -24.66 10.68
CA ALA A 33 5.35 -24.56 11.78
C ALA A 33 6.86 -24.60 11.39
N ALA A 34 7.20 -24.61 10.10
CA ALA A 34 8.57 -24.77 9.62
C ALA A 34 9.46 -23.53 9.81
N PHE A 35 8.86 -22.33 9.94
CA PHE A 35 9.63 -21.08 10.05
C PHE A 35 10.21 -20.84 11.46
N ILE A 36 9.66 -21.49 12.50
CA ILE A 36 10.09 -21.30 13.90
C ILE A 36 11.40 -22.06 14.22
N ALA A 37 11.75 -23.09 13.45
CA ALA A 37 12.94 -23.91 13.71
C ALA A 37 14.27 -23.23 13.28
N ALA A 38 14.23 -22.28 12.33
CA ALA A 38 15.43 -21.70 11.73
C ALA A 38 16.14 -20.64 12.61
N GLN A 39 15.50 -20.13 13.66
CA GLN A 39 16.05 -19.08 14.53
C GLN A 39 16.82 -19.62 15.76
N ARG A 40 16.87 -20.94 15.97
CA ARG A 40 17.51 -21.55 17.17
C ARG A 40 19.02 -21.79 17.01
N GLN A 41 19.57 -21.65 15.81
CA GLN A 41 20.89 -22.19 15.47
C GLN A 41 22.08 -21.22 15.65
N THR A 42 21.85 -19.94 15.94
CA THR A 42 22.93 -18.91 16.01
C THR A 42 23.39 -18.55 17.42
N ARG A 43 23.21 -19.45 18.41
CA ARG A 43 23.56 -19.20 19.83
C ARG A 43 24.81 -19.95 20.34
N GLY A 44 25.61 -20.56 19.46
CA GLY A 44 26.84 -21.26 19.84
C GLY A 44 28.10 -20.46 19.52
N ASP A 45 29.07 -20.53 20.43
CA ASP A 45 30.51 -20.37 20.21
C ASP A 45 31.14 -19.03 20.62
N ALA A 46 31.47 -18.93 21.92
CA ALA A 46 32.47 -18.00 22.45
C ALA A 46 33.80 -18.74 22.67
N PRO A 47 34.92 -18.29 22.08
CA PRO A 47 36.24 -18.74 22.50
C PRO A 47 36.83 -17.85 23.61
N SER A 48 37.17 -18.52 24.71
CA SER A 48 38.05 -18.04 25.78
C SER A 48 39.51 -18.05 25.30
N CYS A 49 40.28 -16.97 25.53
CA CYS A 49 41.71 -17.03 25.88
C CYS A 49 42.34 -15.63 26.12
N ALA A 50 42.74 -15.43 27.38
CA ALA A 50 44.05 -14.98 27.88
C ALA A 50 44.77 -13.69 27.38
N ALA A 51 45.37 -13.04 28.41
CA ALA A 51 46.56 -12.16 28.42
C ALA A 51 46.37 -10.65 28.13
N ALA A 52 46.22 -9.90 29.23
CA ALA A 52 46.25 -8.44 29.25
C ALA A 52 47.70 -7.89 29.30
N PRO A 53 48.07 -6.89 28.46
CA PRO A 53 49.27 -6.10 28.68
C PRO A 53 48.99 -4.89 29.60
N ASN A 54 49.99 -4.58 30.42
CA ASN A 54 49.98 -3.61 31.52
C ASN A 54 49.90 -2.16 31.01
N LEU A 55 48.75 -1.49 31.19
CA LEU A 55 48.51 -0.08 30.83
C LEU A 55 48.72 0.86 32.03
N ARG A 56 49.90 0.82 32.66
CA ARG A 56 50.29 1.77 33.70
C ARG A 56 50.87 3.03 33.06
N GLY A 57 50.01 3.96 32.62
CA GLY A 57 50.50 5.28 32.14
C GLY A 57 49.54 6.18 31.36
N ARG A 58 48.32 5.76 31.01
CA ARG A 58 47.36 6.68 30.36
C ARG A 58 46.51 7.40 31.39
N LYS A 59 46.61 8.73 31.43
CA LYS A 59 45.63 9.61 32.10
C LYS A 59 44.23 9.25 31.54
N PRO A 60 43.21 9.07 32.38
CA PRO A 60 41.87 8.76 31.88
C PRO A 60 41.36 9.96 31.09
N VAL A 61 41.30 9.83 29.76
CA VAL A 61 40.39 10.64 28.96
C VAL A 61 39.00 10.11 29.34
N GLN A 62 38.28 10.89 30.14
CA GLN A 62 36.90 10.62 30.53
C GLN A 62 36.00 10.74 29.29
N MET A 63 36.08 9.78 28.38
CA MET A 63 35.03 9.59 27.39
C MET A 63 33.84 9.02 28.15
N ALA A 64 32.90 9.89 28.48
CA ALA A 64 31.58 9.47 28.91
C ALA A 64 30.95 8.67 27.77
N ILE A 65 31.15 7.36 27.80
CA ILE A 65 30.35 6.43 27.01
C ILE A 65 28.99 6.45 27.68
N SER A 66 28.09 7.30 27.19
CA SER A 66 26.68 7.23 27.57
C SER A 66 26.24 5.78 27.39
N PRO A 67 25.57 5.15 28.36
CA PRO A 67 25.02 3.83 28.14
C PRO A 67 24.12 3.93 26.92
N VAL A 68 24.47 3.19 25.87
CA VAL A 68 23.57 2.96 24.74
C VAL A 68 22.44 2.15 25.33
N ASP A 69 21.41 2.87 25.78
CA ASP A 69 20.25 2.30 26.42
C ASP A 69 19.62 1.35 25.40
N SER A 70 19.69 0.06 25.69
CA SER A 70 19.19 -1.03 24.85
C SER A 70 17.66 -1.10 24.86
N ALA A 71 17.02 0.07 24.77
CA ALA A 71 15.59 0.30 24.92
C ALA A 71 14.87 0.72 23.62
N PRO A 72 15.18 0.18 22.41
CA PRO A 72 14.42 0.57 21.23
C PRO A 72 12.96 0.08 21.31
N LEU A 73 12.65 -0.93 22.14
CA LEU A 73 11.30 -1.47 22.29
C LEU A 73 10.44 -0.68 23.29
N LEU A 74 11.04 -0.13 24.36
CA LEU A 74 10.32 0.60 25.41
C LEU A 74 9.97 2.03 25.01
N VAL A 75 10.75 2.66 24.11
CA VAL A 75 10.45 4.00 23.58
C VAL A 75 9.18 4.02 22.72
N ALA A 76 8.88 2.94 22.00
CA ALA A 76 7.65 2.83 21.21
C ALA A 76 6.38 2.92 22.08
N ALA A 77 6.45 2.54 23.36
CA ALA A 77 5.33 2.62 24.30
C ALA A 77 5.12 4.03 24.89
N VAL A 78 6.07 4.96 24.70
CA VAL A 78 6.04 6.31 25.29
C VAL A 78 5.55 7.38 24.30
N VAL A 79 5.49 7.07 23.00
CA VAL A 79 4.98 8.03 22.00
C VAL A 79 3.44 7.99 22.01
N PRO A 80 2.74 9.07 22.39
CA PRO A 80 1.29 9.12 22.23
C PRO A 80 0.98 8.91 20.74
N ASN A 81 0.01 8.03 20.46
CA ASN A 81 -0.41 7.67 19.09
C ASN A 81 0.62 6.86 18.25
N ALA A 82 1.58 6.17 18.87
CA ALA A 82 2.53 5.30 18.16
C ALA A 82 1.86 4.26 17.24
N LEU A 83 0.83 3.58 17.75
CA LEU A 83 0.10 2.56 16.99
C LEU A 83 -0.61 3.11 15.75
N PRO A 84 -1.49 4.13 15.84
CA PRO A 84 -2.16 4.68 14.66
C PRO A 84 -1.19 5.37 13.69
N SER A 85 -0.09 5.97 14.18
CA SER A 85 0.98 6.50 13.33
C SER A 85 1.67 5.39 12.52
N ALA A 86 1.98 4.26 13.16
CA ALA A 86 2.55 3.10 12.49
C ALA A 86 1.59 2.52 11.44
N ILE A 87 0.30 2.35 11.79
CA ILE A 87 -0.72 1.87 10.85
C ILE A 87 -0.84 2.80 9.64
N ALA A 88 -0.86 4.12 9.85
CA ALA A 88 -0.90 5.07 8.75
C ALA A 88 0.36 4.99 7.86
N ALA A 89 1.54 4.82 8.46
CA ALA A 89 2.79 4.70 7.73
C ALA A 89 2.86 3.40 6.90
N TYR A 90 2.67 2.24 7.53
CA TYR A 90 2.69 0.94 6.85
C TYR A 90 1.53 0.77 5.88
N GLY A 91 0.33 1.26 6.23
CA GLY A 91 -0.83 1.28 5.35
C GLY A 91 -0.57 2.10 4.09
N HIS A 92 0.07 3.26 4.20
CA HIS A 92 0.44 4.07 3.03
C HIS A 92 1.44 3.36 2.12
N TYR A 93 2.49 2.73 2.68
CA TYR A 93 3.47 2.01 1.88
C TYR A 93 2.87 0.76 1.22
N LEU A 94 2.04 0.01 1.95
CA LEU A 94 1.32 -1.13 1.39
C LEU A 94 0.38 -0.69 0.27
N ALA A 95 -0.34 0.42 0.44
CA ALA A 95 -1.22 0.94 -0.60
C ALA A 95 -0.44 1.35 -1.86
N LEU A 96 0.72 2.00 -1.72
CA LEU A 96 1.59 2.34 -2.85
C LEU A 96 2.07 1.10 -3.61
N LEU A 97 2.50 0.06 -2.89
CA LEU A 97 2.91 -1.22 -3.49
C LEU A 97 1.74 -1.92 -4.17
N LEU A 98 0.56 -1.90 -3.54
CA LEU A 98 -0.65 -2.50 -4.09
C LEU A 98 -1.09 -1.79 -5.38
N THR A 99 -1.05 -0.46 -5.41
CA THR A 99 -1.33 0.32 -6.62
C THR A 99 -0.39 -0.07 -7.77
N GLY A 100 0.92 -0.17 -7.52
CA GLY A 100 1.89 -0.60 -8.53
C GLY A 100 1.71 -2.05 -9.00
N ALA A 101 1.40 -2.95 -8.06
CA ALA A 101 1.14 -4.36 -8.34
C ALA A 101 -0.13 -4.55 -9.18
N CYS A 102 -1.23 -3.86 -8.82
CA CYS A 102 -2.49 -3.90 -9.55
C CYS A 102 -2.34 -3.30 -10.95
N LEU A 103 -1.62 -2.19 -11.11
CA LEU A 103 -1.37 -1.59 -12.42
C LEU A 103 -0.61 -2.56 -13.35
N THR A 104 0.41 -3.22 -12.81
CA THR A 104 1.18 -4.23 -13.55
C THR A 104 0.30 -5.44 -13.90
N ALA A 105 -0.53 -5.90 -12.96
CA ALA A 105 -1.46 -6.99 -13.19
C ALA A 105 -2.50 -6.64 -14.27
N GLU A 106 -3.04 -5.43 -14.25
CA GLU A 106 -3.97 -4.93 -15.26
C GLU A 106 -3.31 -4.91 -16.64
N ARG A 107 -2.09 -4.37 -16.72
CA ARG A 107 -1.31 -4.34 -17.96
C ARG A 107 -1.05 -5.72 -18.56
N LEU A 108 -0.79 -6.73 -17.73
CA LEU A 108 -0.54 -8.10 -18.17
C LEU A 108 -1.81 -8.89 -18.49
N THR A 109 -2.96 -8.47 -17.94
CA THR A 109 -4.24 -9.17 -18.09
C THR A 109 -5.02 -8.67 -19.31
N ILE A 110 -4.82 -7.43 -19.76
CA ILE A 110 -5.51 -6.88 -20.93
C ILE A 110 -5.12 -7.66 -22.19
N LYS A 111 -6.12 -8.32 -22.79
CA LYS A 111 -6.01 -9.03 -24.06
C LYS A 111 -7.17 -8.64 -25.01
N PRO A 112 -6.92 -8.56 -26.33
CA PRO A 112 -8.01 -8.46 -27.29
C PRO A 112 -8.86 -9.73 -27.26
N ALA A 113 -10.17 -9.60 -27.49
CA ALA A 113 -11.13 -10.71 -27.52
C ALA A 113 -11.34 -11.51 -26.21
N MET A 114 -11.32 -10.84 -25.04
CA MET A 114 -11.62 -11.48 -23.75
C MET A 114 -13.05 -12.05 -23.68
N SER A 115 -13.18 -13.14 -22.92
CA SER A 115 -14.46 -13.73 -22.52
C SER A 115 -15.15 -12.92 -21.41
N MET A 116 -16.46 -13.12 -21.22
CA MET A 116 -17.22 -12.42 -20.16
C MET A 116 -16.67 -12.69 -18.74
N ALA A 117 -16.11 -13.88 -18.50
CA ALA A 117 -15.50 -14.23 -17.23
C ALA A 117 -14.20 -13.44 -16.99
N GLU A 118 -13.36 -13.28 -18.00
CA GLU A 118 -12.12 -12.50 -17.93
C GLU A 118 -12.41 -11.01 -17.75
N GLU A 119 -13.46 -10.49 -18.39
CA GLU A 119 -13.89 -9.10 -18.24
C GLU A 119 -14.35 -8.79 -16.82
N LYS A 120 -15.02 -9.74 -16.15
CA LYS A 120 -15.43 -9.59 -14.76
C LYS A 120 -14.22 -9.59 -13.82
N THR A 121 -13.25 -10.46 -14.06
CA THR A 121 -11.98 -10.48 -13.31
C THR A 121 -11.20 -9.18 -13.49
N MET A 122 -11.13 -8.66 -14.72
CA MET A 122 -10.53 -7.36 -15.00
C MET A 122 -11.24 -6.22 -14.26
N ALA A 123 -12.58 -6.24 -14.20
CA ALA A 123 -13.35 -5.25 -13.44
C ALA A 123 -13.07 -5.30 -11.94
N ILE A 124 -12.84 -6.49 -11.38
CA ILE A 124 -12.43 -6.64 -9.97
C ILE A 124 -11.01 -6.09 -9.78
N ALA A 125 -10.08 -6.39 -10.69
CA ALA A 125 -8.71 -5.89 -10.61
C ALA A 125 -8.64 -4.35 -10.66
N ASP A 126 -9.38 -3.72 -11.58
CA ASP A 126 -9.52 -2.26 -11.68
C ASP A 126 -10.17 -1.65 -10.42
N SER A 127 -11.19 -2.32 -9.85
CA SER A 127 -11.81 -1.88 -8.60
C SER A 127 -10.82 -1.91 -7.41
N VAL A 128 -10.00 -2.96 -7.33
CA VAL A 128 -8.97 -3.09 -6.28
C VAL A 128 -7.87 -2.04 -6.48
N TYR A 129 -7.47 -1.76 -7.72
CA TYR A 129 -6.56 -0.66 -8.04
C TYR A 129 -7.11 0.69 -7.55
N GLY A 130 -8.37 1.00 -7.87
CA GLY A 130 -9.02 2.24 -7.44
C GLY A 130 -9.10 2.37 -5.92
N LEU A 131 -9.39 1.27 -5.21
CA LEU A 131 -9.39 1.24 -3.75
C LEU A 131 -7.98 1.43 -3.16
N ALA A 132 -6.96 0.81 -3.74
CA ALA A 132 -5.57 1.00 -3.35
C ALA A 132 -5.16 2.47 -3.52
N GLY A 133 -5.51 3.10 -4.65
CA GLY A 133 -5.27 4.52 -4.89
C GLY A 133 -5.97 5.41 -3.86
N LEU A 134 -7.23 5.12 -3.51
CA LEU A 134 -7.94 5.84 -2.45
C LEU A 134 -7.24 5.70 -1.09
N LEU A 135 -6.76 4.51 -0.75
CA LEU A 135 -5.99 4.27 0.47
C LEU A 135 -4.69 5.10 0.49
N VAL A 136 -3.99 5.22 -0.64
CA VAL A 136 -2.80 6.09 -0.76
C VAL A 136 -3.15 7.53 -0.40
N VAL A 137 -4.25 8.07 -0.95
CA VAL A 137 -4.66 9.47 -0.68
C VAL A 137 -5.08 9.66 0.77
N VAL A 138 -5.93 8.79 1.32
CA VAL A 138 -6.44 8.89 2.69
C VAL A 138 -5.30 8.80 3.71
N THR A 139 -4.47 7.76 3.60
CA THR A 139 -3.32 7.58 4.52
C THR A 139 -2.27 8.67 4.32
N GLY A 140 -2.08 9.14 3.08
CA GLY A 140 -1.18 10.24 2.74
C GLY A 140 -1.59 11.55 3.40
N TYR A 141 -2.89 11.88 3.39
CA TYR A 141 -3.45 13.05 4.06
C TYR A 141 -3.13 13.02 5.57
N TYR A 142 -3.44 11.93 6.26
CA TYR A 142 -3.14 11.79 7.70
C TYR A 142 -1.64 11.88 8.01
N ARG A 143 -0.78 11.41 7.10
CA ARG A 143 0.67 11.54 7.26
C ARG A 143 1.19 12.96 7.11
N VAL A 144 0.49 13.81 6.37
CA VAL A 144 0.89 15.22 6.20
C VAL A 144 0.41 16.06 7.37
N THR A 145 -0.79 15.79 7.89
CA THR A 145 -1.42 16.61 8.95
C THR A 145 -1.14 16.11 10.37
N GLU A 146 -1.36 14.82 10.66
CA GLU A 146 -1.38 14.30 12.05
C GLU A 146 -0.08 13.62 12.48
N TYR A 147 0.58 12.87 11.58
CA TYR A 147 1.72 12.01 11.94
C TYR A 147 3.07 12.46 11.36
N GLY A 148 3.08 13.56 10.61
CA GLY A 148 4.25 14.11 9.96
C GLY A 148 4.77 15.37 10.63
N LYS A 149 5.48 16.20 9.85
CA LYS A 149 6.02 17.50 10.30
C LYS A 149 5.00 18.66 10.28
N GLY A 150 3.75 18.40 9.89
CA GLY A 150 2.70 19.42 9.72
C GLY A 150 2.63 20.00 8.30
N TRP A 151 1.48 20.58 7.95
CA TRP A 151 1.17 21.05 6.59
C TRP A 151 2.14 22.14 6.11
N GLU A 152 2.46 23.09 6.99
CA GLU A 152 3.32 24.24 6.72
C GLU A 152 4.72 23.79 6.27
N PHE A 153 5.25 22.72 6.86
CA PHE A 153 6.53 22.15 6.44
C PHE A 153 6.47 21.59 5.01
N TYR A 154 5.40 20.86 4.67
CA TYR A 154 5.28 20.20 3.36
C TYR A 154 4.88 21.13 2.22
N ALA A 155 4.12 22.19 2.50
CA ALA A 155 3.63 23.12 1.47
C ALA A 155 4.76 23.88 0.75
N HIS A 156 5.86 24.16 1.46
CA HIS A 156 7.02 24.86 0.90
C HIS A 156 8.01 23.94 0.17
N GLU A 157 7.89 22.62 0.33
CA GLU A 157 8.79 21.65 -0.27
C GLU A 157 8.32 21.24 -1.68
N PRO A 158 9.08 21.51 -2.75
CA PRO A 158 8.65 21.19 -4.11
C PRO A 158 8.48 19.67 -4.34
N ILE A 159 9.25 18.85 -3.63
CA ILE A 159 9.18 17.38 -3.72
C ILE A 159 7.80 16.87 -3.29
N PHE A 160 7.15 17.53 -2.33
CA PHE A 160 5.81 17.16 -1.90
C PHE A 160 4.79 17.29 -3.04
N TRP A 161 4.82 18.42 -3.74
CA TRP A 161 3.94 18.68 -4.88
C TRP A 161 4.17 17.71 -6.04
N VAL A 162 5.43 17.38 -6.33
CA VAL A 162 5.77 16.38 -7.34
C VAL A 162 5.17 15.02 -6.99
N LYS A 163 5.29 14.58 -5.73
CA LYS A 163 4.68 13.32 -5.27
C LYS A 163 3.16 13.34 -5.44
N LEU A 164 2.50 14.44 -5.07
CA LEU A 164 1.05 14.59 -5.23
C LEU A 164 0.64 14.57 -6.71
N LEU A 165 1.41 15.23 -7.57
CA LEU A 165 1.18 15.23 -9.01
C LEU A 165 1.25 13.80 -9.58
N PHE A 166 2.23 12.99 -9.19
CA PHE A 166 2.31 11.59 -9.63
C PHE A 166 1.08 10.78 -9.21
N VAL A 167 0.62 10.93 -7.97
CA VAL A 167 -0.61 10.25 -7.51
C VAL A 167 -1.84 10.74 -8.27
N ALA A 168 -1.93 12.05 -8.56
CA ALA A 168 -3.04 12.63 -9.31
C ALA A 168 -3.04 12.17 -10.78
N VAL A 169 -1.88 12.14 -11.44
CA VAL A 169 -1.74 11.67 -12.83
C VAL A 169 -2.07 10.19 -12.93
N ALA A 170 -1.57 9.35 -12.01
CA ALA A 170 -1.90 7.92 -11.97
C ALA A 170 -3.41 7.69 -11.74
N GLY A 171 -4.03 8.43 -10.82
CA GLY A 171 -5.48 8.36 -10.61
C GLY A 171 -6.28 8.83 -11.82
N ALA A 172 -5.83 9.88 -12.50
CA ALA A 172 -6.48 10.41 -13.69
C ALA A 172 -6.34 9.48 -14.91
N SER A 173 -5.18 8.84 -15.10
CA SER A 173 -4.98 7.88 -16.20
C SER A 173 -5.86 6.64 -16.02
N SER A 174 -6.05 6.17 -14.79
CA SER A 174 -6.94 5.05 -14.47
C SER A 174 -8.43 5.39 -14.57
N PHE A 175 -8.82 6.66 -14.46
CA PHE A 175 -10.24 7.04 -14.54
C PHE A 175 -10.88 6.67 -15.91
N PHE A 176 -10.11 6.78 -17.00
CA PHE A 176 -10.58 6.40 -18.34
C PHE A 176 -10.91 4.89 -18.48
N PRO A 177 -10.00 3.94 -18.20
CA PRO A 177 -10.30 2.51 -18.27
C PRO A 177 -11.42 2.11 -17.30
N THR A 178 -11.45 2.64 -16.08
CA THR A 178 -12.51 2.37 -15.10
C THR A 178 -13.90 2.70 -15.65
N ILE A 179 -14.10 3.87 -16.28
CA ILE A 179 -15.40 4.22 -16.88
C ILE A 179 -15.80 3.21 -17.96
N LYS A 180 -14.88 2.81 -18.83
CA LYS A 180 -15.17 1.87 -19.91
C LYS A 180 -15.52 0.48 -19.40
N ILE A 181 -14.81 0.03 -18.37
CA ILE A 181 -15.08 -1.24 -17.68
C ILE A 181 -16.45 -1.21 -17.02
N ILE A 182 -16.80 -0.14 -16.30
CA ILE A 182 -18.11 0.01 -15.64
C ILE A 182 -19.24 0.07 -16.67
N GLN A 183 -19.11 0.86 -17.74
CA GLN A 183 -20.10 0.92 -18.82
C GLN A 183 -20.39 -0.47 -19.39
N ARG A 184 -19.33 -1.27 -19.57
CA ARG A 184 -19.45 -2.62 -20.09
C ARG A 184 -20.05 -3.59 -19.07
N ALA A 185 -19.66 -3.50 -17.80
CA ALA A 185 -20.25 -4.30 -16.73
C ALA A 185 -21.76 -4.00 -16.58
N VAL A 186 -22.19 -2.74 -16.72
CA VAL A 186 -23.61 -2.38 -16.72
C VAL A 186 -24.32 -2.95 -17.94
N ALA A 187 -23.71 -2.85 -19.14
CA ALA A 187 -24.27 -3.45 -20.34
C ALA A 187 -24.45 -4.98 -20.20
N GLN A 188 -23.48 -5.68 -19.59
CA GLN A 188 -23.59 -7.11 -19.28
C GLN A 188 -24.73 -7.45 -18.34
N ARG A 189 -24.94 -6.64 -17.30
CA ARG A 189 -26.04 -6.86 -16.37
C ARG A 189 -27.41 -6.65 -17.02
N ASN A 190 -27.49 -5.75 -18.00
CA ASN A 190 -28.74 -5.44 -18.71
C ASN A 190 -29.04 -6.42 -19.87
N ALA A 191 -28.00 -7.03 -20.47
CA ALA A 191 -28.14 -7.96 -21.58
C ALA A 191 -28.61 -9.38 -21.16
N GLY A 192 -28.52 -9.73 -19.86
CA GLY A 192 -28.85 -11.07 -19.38
C GLY A 192 -27.87 -12.13 -19.90
N ASP A 193 -28.38 -13.31 -20.28
CA ASP A 193 -27.59 -14.42 -20.83
C ASP A 193 -27.20 -14.25 -22.31
N VAL A 194 -27.52 -13.11 -22.93
CA VAL A 194 -27.12 -12.84 -24.32
C VAL A 194 -25.63 -12.48 -24.35
N PRO A 195 -24.76 -13.25 -25.04
CA PRO A 195 -23.35 -12.94 -25.11
C PRO A 195 -23.13 -11.61 -25.84
N ILE A 196 -22.56 -10.64 -25.14
CA ILE A 196 -22.20 -9.36 -25.74
C ILE A 196 -20.91 -9.55 -26.53
N ALA A 197 -20.78 -8.85 -27.66
CA ALA A 197 -19.55 -8.87 -28.45
C ALA A 197 -18.31 -8.59 -27.57
N PRO A 198 -17.21 -9.33 -27.79
CA PRO A 198 -15.98 -9.16 -27.02
C PRO A 198 -15.36 -7.79 -27.28
N MET A 199 -14.42 -7.36 -26.43
CA MET A 199 -13.82 -6.03 -26.54
C MET A 199 -13.15 -5.85 -27.91
N SER A 200 -13.50 -4.75 -28.60
CA SER A 200 -12.86 -4.40 -29.87
C SER A 200 -11.36 -4.20 -29.69
N GLU A 201 -10.56 -4.72 -30.63
CA GLU A 201 -9.10 -4.60 -30.63
C GLU A 201 -8.62 -3.14 -30.53
N LYS A 202 -9.31 -2.21 -31.20
CA LYS A 202 -9.01 -0.77 -31.12
C LYS A 202 -9.22 -0.20 -29.72
N LEU A 203 -10.20 -0.71 -28.98
CA LEU A 203 -10.47 -0.25 -27.61
C LEU A 203 -9.44 -0.83 -26.64
N ALA A 204 -9.15 -2.14 -26.76
CA ALA A 204 -8.11 -2.79 -25.96
C ALA A 204 -6.76 -2.09 -26.14
N ALA A 205 -6.35 -1.82 -27.38
CA ALA A 205 -5.10 -1.10 -27.68
C ALA A 205 -5.04 0.31 -27.06
N ARG A 206 -6.17 1.03 -27.02
CA ARG A 206 -6.26 2.36 -26.38
C ARG A 206 -6.15 2.28 -24.86
N MET A 207 -6.84 1.32 -24.24
CA MET A 207 -6.76 1.12 -22.79
C MET A 207 -5.33 0.74 -22.38
N THR A 208 -4.74 -0.21 -23.12
CA THR A 208 -3.33 -0.56 -22.98
C THR A 208 -2.46 0.68 -23.15
N SER A 209 -2.58 1.50 -24.19
CA SER A 209 -1.71 2.68 -24.34
C SER A 209 -1.77 3.71 -23.20
N ILE A 210 -2.83 3.72 -22.38
CA ILE A 210 -3.00 4.67 -21.26
C ILE A 210 -2.42 4.13 -19.95
N ILE A 211 -2.35 2.80 -19.82
CA ILE A 211 -1.84 2.06 -18.65
C ILE A 211 -0.36 1.74 -18.83
#